data_AF-A0AAW1C977-F1
#
_entry.id   AF-A0AAW1C977-F1
#
_cell.length_a   1.000
_cell.length_b   1.000
_cell.length_c   1.000
_cell.angle_alpha   90.00
_cell.angle_beta   90.00
_cell.angle_gamma   90.00
#
_symmetry.space_group_name_H-M   'P 1'
#
loop_
_entity.id
_entity.type
_entity.pdbx_description
1 polymer ?
#
loop_
_entity_poly.entity_id
_entity_poly.type
_entity_poly.pdbx_seq_one_letter_code
_entity_poly.pdbx_strand_id
1 'polypeptide(L)'
;MEEYGQDIPSDKARIRIVQSALDGPAADWVVNLHDSNAPELSNFNRFMSSLRRRFEDPLADRKARERIKTMRQGKRPVAEYTQEFRAIASKLNWPEDILRSHFKDGLNYEGTHTNLRNGTSWQRKQRSTY
;
A
#
# COMPACT_ATOMS: atom_id res chain seq x y z
N MET A 1 29.26 31.59 10.18
CA MET A 1 28.16 31.38 11.15
C MET A 1 27.07 32.37 10.80
N GLU A 2 26.20 31.99 9.87
CA GLU A 2 24.97 31.21 10.11
C GLU A 2 23.89 32.05 10.81
N GLU A 3 22.83 32.35 10.07
CA GLU A 3 21.44 32.24 10.55
C GLU A 3 20.50 32.15 9.33
N TYR A 4 20.25 30.92 8.85
CA TYR A 4 19.11 30.62 7.97
C TYR A 4 17.90 30.34 8.87
N GLY A 5 17.34 31.41 9.46
CA GLY A 5 16.23 31.34 10.41
C GLY A 5 14.93 31.97 9.92
N GLN A 6 14.67 31.98 8.60
CA GLN A 6 13.47 32.63 8.05
C GLN A 6 12.53 31.61 7.39
N ASP A 7 11.33 31.57 7.98
CA ASP A 7 10.09 30.98 7.48
C ASP A 7 9.92 29.46 7.61
N ILE A 8 9.86 28.97 8.85
CA ILE A 8 9.05 27.77 9.11
C ILE A 8 7.58 28.23 9.05
N PRO A 9 6.80 27.88 8.00
CA PRO A 9 5.43 28.37 7.90
C PRO A 9 4.62 27.88 9.09
N SER A 10 3.85 28.81 9.69
CA SER A 10 2.88 28.54 10.74
C SER A 10 2.02 27.32 10.40
N ASP A 11 1.63 26.53 11.41
CA ASP A 11 0.69 25.41 11.23
C ASP A 11 -0.55 25.82 10.43
N LYS A 12 -1.06 27.04 10.63
CA LYS A 12 -2.19 27.58 9.86
C LYS A 12 -1.87 27.78 8.38
N ALA A 13 -0.67 28.24 8.05
CA ALA A 13 -0.23 28.41 6.66
C ALA A 13 -0.08 27.04 5.97
N ARG A 14 0.49 26.05 6.66
CA ARG A 14 0.61 24.68 6.16
C ARG A 14 -0.76 24.04 5.94
N ILE A 15 -1.69 24.21 6.88
CA ILE A 15 -3.07 23.71 6.75
C ILE A 15 -3.74 24.33 5.53
N ARG A 16 -3.64 25.66 5.33
CA ARG A 16 -4.23 26.33 4.15
C ARG A 16 -3.69 25.78 2.83
N ILE A 17 -2.39 25.52 2.74
CA ILE A 17 -1.79 24.90 1.55
C ILE A 17 -2.44 23.53 1.28
N VAL A 18 -2.55 22.68 2.30
CA VAL A 18 -3.19 21.36 2.13
C VAL A 18 -4.66 21.52 1.74
N GLN A 19 -5.41 22.41 2.38
CA GLN A 19 -6.81 22.68 2.07
C GLN A 19 -7.02 23.09 0.61
N SER A 20 -6.11 23.90 0.04
CA SER A 20 -6.18 24.32 -1.36
C SER A 20 -5.97 23.18 -2.37
N ALA A 21 -5.37 22.07 -1.93
CA ALA A 21 -5.16 20.87 -2.74
C ALA A 21 -6.27 19.82 -2.58
N LEU A 22 -7.23 20.03 -1.68
CA LEU A 22 -8.37 19.12 -1.49
C LEU A 22 -9.50 19.48 -2.45
N ASP A 23 -10.19 18.47 -2.96
CA ASP A 23 -11.35 18.61 -3.82
C ASP A 23 -12.46 17.63 -3.43
N GLY A 24 -13.68 17.89 -3.92
CA GLY A 24 -14.84 17.04 -3.72
C GLY A 24 -15.17 16.78 -2.24
N PRO A 25 -15.40 15.52 -1.82
CA PRO A 25 -15.77 15.20 -0.43
C PRO A 25 -14.76 15.63 0.64
N ALA A 26 -13.48 15.79 0.27
CA ALA A 26 -12.45 16.26 1.20
C ALA A 26 -12.53 17.77 1.44
N ALA A 27 -12.88 18.54 0.42
CA ALA A 27 -13.13 19.98 0.56
C ALA A 27 -14.38 20.25 1.40
N ASP A 28 -15.48 19.52 1.16
CA ASP A 28 -16.72 19.62 1.94
C ASP A 28 -16.49 19.30 3.43
N TRP A 29 -15.70 18.26 3.72
CA TRP A 29 -15.30 17.95 5.09
C TRP A 29 -14.51 19.08 5.76
N VAL A 30 -13.62 19.76 5.04
CA VAL A 30 -12.89 20.91 5.58
C VAL A 30 -13.82 22.09 5.89
N VAL A 31 -14.82 22.34 5.04
CA VAL A 31 -15.85 23.38 5.31
C VAL A 31 -16.56 23.11 6.63
N ASN A 32 -17.00 21.85 6.84
CA ASN A 32 -17.65 21.44 8.09
C ASN A 32 -16.74 21.62 9.34
N LEU A 33 -15.42 21.42 9.19
CA LEU A 33 -14.45 21.67 10.27
C LEU A 33 -14.36 23.15 10.63
N HIS A 34 -14.45 24.05 9.63
CA HIS A 34 -14.46 25.49 9.86
C HIS A 34 -15.75 25.92 10.55
N ASP A 35 -16.91 25.42 10.12
CA ASP A 35 -18.21 25.72 10.74
C ASP A 35 -18.29 25.30 12.21
N SER A 36 -17.63 24.18 12.54
CA SER A 36 -17.58 23.66 13.91
C SER A 36 -16.44 24.26 14.75
N ASN A 37 -15.63 25.16 14.18
CA ASN A 37 -14.41 25.72 14.78
C ASN A 37 -13.51 24.63 15.41
N ALA A 38 -13.29 23.55 14.65
CA ALA A 38 -12.64 22.35 15.15
C ALA A 38 -11.17 22.60 15.55
N PRO A 39 -10.69 22.07 16.69
CA PRO A 39 -9.32 22.30 17.17
C PRO A 39 -8.24 21.77 16.22
N GLU A 40 -8.59 20.85 15.31
CA GLU A 40 -7.72 20.32 14.26
C GLU A 40 -7.20 21.41 13.32
N LEU A 41 -7.95 22.49 13.09
CA LEU A 41 -7.54 23.59 12.21
C LEU A 41 -6.42 24.47 12.78
N SER A 42 -6.05 24.26 14.05
CA SER A 42 -5.00 25.04 14.72
C SER A 42 -3.67 24.29 14.84
N ASN A 43 -3.64 22.99 14.54
CA ASN A 43 -2.44 22.17 14.67
C ASN A 43 -2.28 21.26 13.44
N PHE A 44 -1.17 21.41 12.74
CA PHE A 44 -0.95 20.72 11.46
C PHE A 44 -0.94 19.20 11.63
N ASN A 45 -0.33 18.68 12.69
CA ASN A 45 -0.27 17.24 12.94
C ASN A 45 -1.65 16.66 13.24
N ARG A 46 -2.50 17.38 13.99
CA ARG A 46 -3.89 16.97 14.26
C ARG A 46 -4.71 16.97 12.98
N PHE A 47 -4.61 18.04 12.18
CA PHE A 47 -5.28 18.15 10.89
C PHE A 47 -4.91 16.96 9.97
N MET A 48 -3.62 16.69 9.78
CA MET A 48 -3.15 15.60 8.93
C MET A 48 -3.57 14.22 9.45
N SER A 49 -3.59 14.04 10.78
CA SER A 49 -4.05 12.78 11.39
C SER A 49 -5.53 12.54 11.13
N SER A 50 -6.37 13.56 11.30
CA SER A 50 -7.80 13.48 11.00
C SER A 50 -8.08 13.31 9.51
N LEU A 51 -7.33 14.01 8.65
CA LEU A 51 -7.42 13.88 7.19
C LEU A 51 -7.11 12.44 6.75
N ARG A 52 -5.98 11.88 7.22
CA ARG A 52 -5.62 10.48 6.97
C ARG A 52 -6.68 9.54 7.51
N ARG A 53 -7.09 9.68 8.77
CA ARG A 53 -8.13 8.81 9.35
C ARG A 53 -9.45 8.81 8.57
N ARG A 54 -9.82 9.94 7.95
CA ARG A 54 -11.09 10.11 7.26
C ARG A 54 -11.07 9.66 5.80
N PHE A 55 -9.93 9.83 5.11
CA PHE A 55 -9.80 9.63 3.66
C PHE A 55 -8.75 8.59 3.25
N GLU A 56 -7.80 8.27 4.11
CA GLU A 56 -6.87 7.16 3.89
C GLU A 56 -7.58 5.86 4.25
N ASP A 57 -7.51 4.86 3.37
CA ASP A 57 -8.01 3.53 3.69
C ASP A 57 -7.02 2.89 4.70
N PRO A 58 -7.44 2.61 5.95
CA PRO A 58 -6.56 2.03 6.97
C PRO A 58 -6.06 0.64 6.57
N LEU A 59 -6.70 0.00 5.59
CA LEU A 59 -6.28 -1.27 5.03
C LEU A 59 -5.46 -1.12 3.75
N ALA A 60 -5.20 0.10 3.26
CA ALA A 60 -4.45 0.34 2.03
C ALA A 60 -3.06 -0.29 2.09
N ASP A 61 -2.31 -0.07 3.18
CA ASP A 61 -1.00 -0.68 3.40
C ASP A 61 -1.12 -2.21 3.41
N ARG A 62 -2.05 -2.77 4.19
CA ARG A 62 -2.28 -4.22 4.24
C ARG A 62 -2.65 -4.79 2.86
N LYS A 63 -3.55 -4.15 2.13
CA LYS A 63 -3.97 -4.55 0.78
C LYS A 63 -2.81 -4.47 -0.20
N ALA A 64 -1.99 -3.42 -0.13
CA ALA A 64 -0.80 -3.28 -0.96
C ALA A 64 0.23 -4.39 -0.68
N ARG A 65 0.46 -4.73 0.59
CA ARG A 65 1.33 -5.86 0.98
C ARG A 65 0.82 -7.19 0.46
N GLU A 66 -0.46 -7.50 0.69
CA GLU A 66 -1.08 -8.73 0.21
C GLU A 66 -1.10 -8.80 -1.32
N ARG A 67 -1.30 -7.66 -1.98
CA ARG A 67 -1.24 -7.57 -3.44
C ARG A 67 0.17 -7.90 -3.93
N ILE A 68 1.24 -7.32 -3.38
CA ILE A 68 2.62 -7.66 -3.78
C ILE A 68 2.90 -9.16 -3.58
N LYS A 69 2.51 -9.74 -2.45
CA LYS A 69 2.75 -11.17 -2.16
C LYS A 69 2.06 -12.10 -3.16
N THR A 70 0.84 -11.76 -3.55
CA THR A 70 0.01 -12.58 -4.46
C THR A 70 0.19 -12.22 -5.93
N MET A 71 0.86 -11.10 -6.23
CA MET A 71 1.08 -10.64 -7.60
C MET A 71 1.96 -11.62 -8.37
N ARG A 72 1.48 -12.05 -9.53
CA ARG A 72 2.24 -12.86 -10.48
C ARG A 72 2.24 -12.17 -11.84
N GLN A 73 3.31 -12.38 -12.60
CA GLN A 73 3.36 -11.98 -14.00
C GLN A 73 2.30 -12.76 -14.78
N GLY A 74 2.31 -14.10 -14.72
CA GLY A 74 1.40 -14.89 -15.56
C GLY A 74 1.68 -14.67 -17.05
N LYS A 75 0.64 -14.55 -17.88
CA LYS A 75 0.77 -14.41 -19.35
C LYS A 75 1.01 -12.97 -19.84
N ARG A 76 1.00 -11.97 -18.95
CA ARG A 76 1.19 -10.56 -19.35
C ARG A 76 2.66 -10.21 -19.56
N PRO A 77 2.96 -9.17 -20.36
CA PRO A 77 4.32 -8.69 -20.55
C PRO A 77 4.99 -8.30 -19.22
N VAL A 78 6.30 -8.56 -19.14
CA VAL A 78 7.13 -8.18 -17.97
C VAL A 78 7.02 -6.68 -17.69
N ALA A 79 6.93 -5.84 -18.73
CA ALA A 79 6.81 -4.39 -18.59
C ALA A 79 5.54 -3.98 -17.84
N GLU A 80 4.40 -4.59 -18.18
CA GLU A 80 3.11 -4.31 -17.54
C GLU A 80 3.12 -4.77 -16.07
N TYR A 81 3.64 -5.98 -15.81
CA TYR A 81 3.86 -6.48 -14.44
C TYR A 81 4.76 -5.53 -13.63
N THR A 82 5.86 -5.07 -14.23
CA THR A 82 6.82 -4.18 -13.56
C THR A 82 6.20 -2.84 -13.20
N GLN A 83 5.40 -2.27 -14.10
CA GLN A 83 4.70 -1.01 -13.84
C GLN A 83 3.71 -1.14 -12.68
N GLU A 84 2.88 -2.20 -12.67
CA GLU A 84 1.92 -2.43 -11.57
C GLU A 84 2.65 -2.70 -10.24
N PHE A 85 3.71 -3.51 -10.27
CA PHE A 85 4.52 -3.81 -9.09
C PHE A 85 5.11 -2.53 -8.49
N ARG A 86 5.73 -1.67 -9.32
CA ARG A 86 6.32 -0.39 -8.87
C ARG A 86 5.27 0.56 -8.29
N ALA A 87 4.08 0.62 -8.89
CA ALA A 87 2.99 1.47 -8.41
C ALA A 87 2.46 1.08 -7.01
N ILE A 88 2.58 -0.20 -6.65
CA ILE A 88 2.20 -0.69 -5.33
C ILE A 88 3.39 -0.58 -4.37
N ALA A 89 4.59 -0.91 -4.84
CA ALA A 89 5.82 -0.83 -4.06
C ALA A 89 6.11 0.59 -3.56
N SER A 90 5.82 1.62 -4.36
CA SER A 90 5.99 3.03 -3.95
C SER A 90 5.11 3.45 -2.77
N LYS A 91 4.03 2.72 -2.52
CA LYS A 91 3.12 2.95 -1.38
C LYS A 91 3.54 2.20 -0.13
N LEU A 92 4.51 1.29 -0.24
CA LEU A 92 5.00 0.47 0.86
C LEU A 92 6.35 0.97 1.34
N ASN A 93 6.51 1.09 2.65
CA ASN A 93 7.80 1.43 3.26
C ASN A 93 8.68 0.19 3.46
N TRP A 94 8.75 -0.70 2.46
CA TRP A 94 9.51 -1.94 2.52
C TRP A 94 10.95 -1.75 2.05
N PRO A 95 11.93 -2.47 2.65
CA PRO A 95 13.30 -2.48 2.14
C PRO A 95 13.37 -2.97 0.70
N GLU A 96 14.31 -2.42 -0.09
CA GLU A 96 14.47 -2.79 -1.49
C GLU A 96 14.75 -4.29 -1.67
N ASP A 97 15.50 -4.91 -0.76
CA ASP A 97 15.80 -6.35 -0.82
C ASP A 97 14.53 -7.22 -0.75
N ILE A 98 13.57 -6.83 0.09
CA ILE A 98 12.28 -7.53 0.24
C ILE A 98 11.43 -7.34 -1.02
N LEU A 99 11.38 -6.11 -1.55
CA LEU A 99 10.68 -5.82 -2.80
C LEU A 99 11.29 -6.57 -3.98
N ARG A 100 12.62 -6.66 -4.04
CA ARG A 100 13.35 -7.41 -5.07
C ARG A 100 13.09 -8.90 -4.99
N SER A 101 13.00 -9.46 -3.78
CA SER A 101 12.62 -10.87 -3.58
C SER A 101 11.21 -11.12 -4.14
N HIS A 102 10.22 -10.33 -3.72
CA HIS A 102 8.85 -10.50 -4.19
C HIS A 102 8.68 -10.26 -5.70
N PHE A 103 9.46 -9.31 -6.26
CA PHE A 103 9.47 -9.06 -7.69
C PHE A 103 9.98 -10.30 -8.46
N LYS A 104 11.08 -10.91 -7.99
CA LYS A 104 11.62 -12.14 -8.59
C LYS A 104 10.66 -13.33 -8.44
N ASP A 105 10.05 -13.50 -7.26
CA ASP A 105 9.06 -14.57 -7.01
C ASP A 105 7.81 -14.41 -7.91
N GLY A 106 7.50 -13.19 -8.32
CA GLY A 106 6.36 -12.90 -9.18
C GLY A 106 6.65 -12.99 -10.68
N LEU A 107 7.91 -12.87 -11.11
CA LEU A 107 8.32 -13.02 -12.50
C LEU A 107 8.24 -14.51 -12.92
N ASN A 108 7.34 -14.80 -13.87
CA ASN A 108 7.15 -16.12 -14.50
C ASN A 108 7.03 -17.35 -13.58
N TYR A 109 5.95 -17.41 -12.79
CA TYR A 109 5.32 -18.70 -12.47
C TYR A 109 4.45 -19.14 -13.67
N GLU A 110 5.08 -19.53 -14.78
CA GLU A 110 4.45 -20.51 -15.67
C GLU A 110 4.81 -21.90 -15.15
N GLY A 111 3.92 -22.47 -14.33
CA GLY A 111 3.91 -23.91 -14.13
C GLY A 111 3.49 -24.60 -15.42
N THR A 112 4.36 -24.66 -16.44
CA THR A 112 4.31 -25.75 -17.42
C THR A 112 4.84 -27.01 -16.74
N HIS A 113 4.00 -27.57 -15.87
CA HIS A 113 3.98 -29.00 -15.61
C HIS A 113 2.55 -29.47 -15.79
N THR A 114 2.15 -29.68 -17.05
CA THR A 114 1.40 -30.89 -17.36
C THR A 114 2.27 -32.08 -16.95
N ASN A 115 2.08 -32.60 -15.74
CA ASN A 115 2.52 -33.94 -15.40
C ASN A 115 1.40 -34.66 -14.67
N LEU A 116 0.59 -35.35 -15.48
CA LEU A 116 -0.12 -36.55 -15.08
C LEU A 116 0.86 -37.51 -14.40
N ARG A 117 0.97 -37.49 -13.08
CA ARG A 117 1.55 -38.63 -12.35
C ARG A 117 1.05 -38.71 -10.91
N ASN A 118 0.09 -39.61 -10.74
CA ASN A 118 -0.05 -40.52 -9.60
C ASN A 118 -0.54 -39.92 -8.28
N GLY A 119 -1.82 -39.53 -8.25
CA GLY A 119 -2.68 -39.81 -7.11
C GLY A 119 -3.48 -41.08 -7.41
N THR A 120 -3.47 -42.04 -6.49
CA THR A 120 -4.25 -43.28 -6.47
C THR A 120 -3.83 -44.39 -7.44
N SER A 121 -2.80 -45.16 -7.06
CA SER A 121 -2.86 -46.63 -7.08
C SER A 121 -1.55 -47.21 -6.55
N TRP A 122 -1.65 -48.24 -5.71
CA TRP A 122 -0.57 -49.07 -5.15
C TRP A 122 0.19 -48.54 -3.92
N GLN A 123 -0.40 -48.71 -2.74
CA GLN A 123 0.22 -49.54 -1.68
C GLN A 123 -0.80 -49.86 -0.58
N ARG A 124 -1.59 -50.93 -0.81
CA ARG A 124 -2.05 -51.82 0.27
C ARG A 124 -0.94 -52.85 0.52
N LYS A 125 -0.84 -53.26 1.79
CA LYS A 125 0.08 -54.20 2.46
C LYS A 125 1.38 -53.51 2.93
N GLN A 126 1.61 -53.35 4.23
CA GLN A 126 1.48 -54.41 5.26
C GLN A 126 0.95 -53.95 6.65
N ARG A 127 0.00 -54.76 7.16
CA ARG A 127 -0.21 -55.31 8.53
C ARG A 127 0.12 -54.44 9.76
N SER A 128 -0.87 -54.30 10.66
CA SER A 128 -0.91 -54.95 12.00
C SER A 128 -2.06 -54.34 12.83
N THR A 129 -3.13 -55.05 13.18
CA THR A 129 -3.40 -55.73 14.48
C THR A 129 -4.91 -56.02 14.40
N TYR A 130 -5.50 -57.18 14.72
CA TYR A 130 -5.36 -58.16 15.79
C TYR A 130 -5.67 -59.56 15.22
#